data_AF-A0A4R7ZH06-F1
#
_entry.id   AF-A0A4R7ZH06-F1
#
_cell.length_a   1.000
_cell.length_b   1.000
_cell.length_c   1.000
_cell.angle_alpha   90.00
_cell.angle_beta   90.00
_cell.angle_gamma   90.00
#
_symmetry.space_group_name_H-M   'P 1'
#
loop_
_entity.id
_entity.type
_entity.pdbx_description
1 polymer ?
#
loop_
_entity_poly.entity_id
_entity_poly.type
_entity_poly.pdbx_seq_one_letter_code
_entity_poly.pdbx_strand_id
1 'polypeptide(L)'
;MEFDRVKNGYNRYQVDSELAAKNQEIDELQRKLLAYKKQNEENDRKIEEIGRKYTKLLHDLDIKERAIREMTRNALDEANGILTTANRNADMIVKEALQNAKTILLNISKLGIEAHEIKINLNEQLQILSETIDGFDIPPIPNVELIEKKYKE
;
A
#
# COMPACT_ATOMS: atom_id res chain seq x y z
N MET A 1 -32.63 44.94 -69.06
CA MET A 1 -33.08 44.07 -70.17
C MET A 1 -34.20 44.82 -70.86
N GLU A 2 -34.08 45.07 -72.16
CA GLU A 2 -35.04 45.89 -72.91
C GLU A 2 -35.82 44.96 -73.84
N PHE A 3 -37.15 44.94 -73.70
CA PHE A 3 -38.03 44.11 -74.52
C PHE A 3 -38.39 44.84 -75.81
N ASP A 4 -38.47 44.13 -76.92
CA ASP A 4 -38.85 44.72 -78.21
C ASP A 4 -40.29 45.27 -78.16
N ARG A 5 -40.51 46.46 -78.72
CA ARG A 5 -41.83 47.10 -78.78
C ARG A 5 -42.57 46.72 -80.07
N VAL A 6 -43.81 46.26 -79.91
CA VAL A 6 -44.78 46.04 -80.98
C VAL A 6 -45.90 47.09 -80.91
N LYS A 7 -46.73 47.21 -81.96
CA LYS A 7 -47.77 48.26 -82.11
C LYS A 7 -48.59 48.56 -80.85
N ASN A 8 -48.83 47.55 -79.99
CA ASN A 8 -49.62 47.66 -78.76
C ASN A 8 -48.90 47.15 -77.49
N GLY A 9 -47.57 47.19 -77.40
CA GLY A 9 -46.86 46.83 -76.15
C GLY A 9 -45.50 46.15 -76.37
N TYR A 10 -45.09 45.30 -75.42
CA TYR A 10 -43.85 44.53 -75.50
C TYR A 10 -44.07 43.17 -76.18
N ASN A 11 -43.01 42.62 -76.76
CA ASN A 11 -43.02 41.29 -77.34
C ASN A 11 -43.33 40.23 -76.27
N ARG A 12 -44.54 39.68 -76.35
CA ARG A 12 -45.07 38.70 -75.39
C ARG A 12 -44.15 37.50 -75.18
N TYR A 13 -43.52 36.98 -76.23
CA TYR A 13 -42.66 35.79 -76.11
C TYR A 13 -41.38 36.07 -75.31
N GLN A 14 -40.79 37.27 -75.47
CA GLN A 14 -39.61 37.67 -74.69
C GLN A 14 -39.96 37.88 -73.22
N VAL A 15 -41.10 38.51 -72.95
CA VAL A 15 -41.60 38.71 -71.58
C VAL A 15 -41.96 37.39 -70.92
N ASP A 16 -42.68 36.50 -71.61
CA ASP A 16 -43.07 35.18 -71.10
C ASP A 16 -41.84 34.28 -70.85
N SER A 17 -40.81 34.35 -71.70
CA SER A 17 -39.56 33.62 -71.52
C SER A 17 -38.76 34.12 -70.31
N GLU A 18 -38.67 35.43 -70.11
CA GLU A 18 -37.96 36.01 -68.96
C GLU A 18 -38.72 35.75 -67.66
N LEU A 19 -40.06 35.82 -67.68
CA LEU A 19 -40.91 35.42 -66.56
C LEU A 19 -40.73 33.94 -66.22
N ALA A 20 -40.64 33.05 -67.21
CA ALA A 20 -40.39 31.63 -66.99
C ALA A 20 -39.00 31.40 -66.35
N ALA A 21 -37.96 32.06 -66.84
CA ALA A 21 -36.62 31.98 -66.26
C ALA A 21 -36.57 32.48 -64.81
N LYS A 22 -37.22 33.62 -64.52
CA LYS A 22 -37.30 34.16 -63.17
C LYS A 22 -38.12 33.28 -62.22
N ASN A 23 -39.21 32.68 -62.69
CA ASN A 23 -39.99 31.72 -61.91
C ASN A 23 -39.17 30.46 -61.58
N GLN A 24 -38.39 29.96 -62.54
CA GLN A 24 -37.47 28.84 -62.28
C GLN A 24 -36.41 29.21 -61.23
N GLU A 25 -35.82 30.41 -61.33
CA GLU A 25 -34.85 30.91 -60.34
C GLU A 25 -35.47 31.02 -58.94
N ILE A 26 -36.72 31.50 -58.85
CA ILE A 26 -37.47 31.57 -57.58
C ILE A 26 -37.67 30.16 -57.00
N ASP A 27 -38.10 29.19 -57.81
CA ASP A 27 -38.31 27.81 -57.36
C ASP A 27 -37.00 27.16 -56.87
N GLU A 28 -35.89 27.39 -57.56
CA GLU A 28 -34.57 26.92 -57.15
C GLU A 28 -34.11 27.55 -55.83
N LEU A 29 -34.29 28.86 -55.68
CA LEU A 29 -33.95 29.59 -54.46
C LEU A 29 -34.82 29.14 -53.28
N GLN A 30 -36.11 28.90 -53.49
CA GLN A 30 -37.01 28.37 -52.46
C GLN A 30 -36.59 26.97 -52.00
N ARG A 31 -36.19 26.08 -52.92
CA ARG A 31 -35.67 24.75 -52.57
C ARG A 31 -34.39 24.83 -51.75
N LYS A 32 -33.44 25.70 -52.14
CA LYS A 32 -32.19 25.93 -51.38
C LYS A 32 -32.49 26.47 -49.99
N LEU A 33 -33.40 27.44 -49.88
CA LEU A 33 -33.79 28.03 -48.59
C LEU A 33 -34.42 27.00 -47.66
N LEU A 34 -35.28 26.12 -48.18
CA LEU A 34 -35.85 25.02 -47.40
C LEU A 34 -34.77 24.05 -46.91
N ALA A 35 -33.82 23.69 -47.78
CA ALA A 35 -32.70 22.82 -47.42
C ALA A 35 -31.82 23.45 -46.32
N TYR A 36 -31.48 24.73 -46.44
CA TYR A 36 -30.71 25.44 -45.42
C TYR A 36 -31.45 25.56 -44.09
N LYS A 37 -32.76 25.82 -44.10
CA LYS A 37 -33.56 25.83 -42.87
C LYS A 37 -33.51 24.48 -42.15
N LYS A 38 -33.71 23.39 -42.89
CA LYS A 38 -33.63 22.04 -42.33
C LYS A 38 -32.24 21.75 -41.75
N GLN A 39 -31.18 22.13 -42.46
CA GLN A 39 -29.82 21.97 -41.98
C GLN A 39 -29.56 22.78 -40.70
N ASN A 40 -30.11 23.99 -40.60
CA ASN A 40 -29.97 24.82 -39.41
C ASN A 40 -30.67 24.19 -38.21
N GLU A 41 -31.90 23.69 -38.38
CA GLU A 41 -32.63 22.95 -37.34
C GLU A 41 -31.88 21.68 -36.87
N GLU A 42 -31.26 20.95 -37.80
CA GLU A 42 -30.44 19.78 -37.45
C GLU A 42 -29.17 20.19 -36.68
N ASN A 43 -28.54 21.31 -37.04
CA ASN A 43 -27.38 21.83 -36.35
C ASN A 43 -27.74 22.32 -34.93
N ASP A 44 -28.86 23.02 -34.78
CA ASP A 44 -29.35 23.47 -33.48
C ASP A 44 -29.59 22.29 -32.52
N ARG A 45 -30.20 21.20 -33.02
CA ARG A 45 -30.37 19.96 -32.24
C ARG A 45 -29.04 19.33 -31.82
N LYS A 46 -28.04 19.33 -32.71
CA LYS A 46 -26.69 18.82 -32.38
C LYS A 46 -26.01 19.67 -31.33
N ILE A 47 -26.13 20.99 -31.41
CA ILE A 47 -25.57 21.92 -30.41
C ILE A 47 -26.20 21.65 -29.03
N GLU A 48 -27.53 21.50 -28.96
CA GLU A 48 -28.22 21.16 -27.71
C GLU A 48 -27.80 19.78 -27.15
N GLU A 49 -27.62 18.79 -28.02
CA GLU A 49 -27.16 17.47 -27.61
C GLU A 49 -25.73 17.52 -27.05
N ILE A 50 -24.82 18.22 -27.73
CA ILE A 50 -23.44 18.40 -27.28
C ILE A 50 -23.41 19.18 -25.97
N GLY A 51 -24.21 20.24 -25.84
CA GLY A 51 -24.32 21.01 -24.60
C GLY A 51 -24.76 20.13 -23.42
N ARG A 52 -25.77 19.28 -23.61
CA ARG A 52 -26.21 18.33 -22.58
C ARG A 52 -25.12 17.32 -22.21
N LYS A 53 -24.42 16.75 -23.20
CA LYS A 53 -23.31 15.82 -22.96
C LYS A 53 -22.17 16.48 -22.21
N TYR A 54 -21.84 17.72 -22.55
CA TYR A 54 -20.79 18.49 -21.89
C TYR A 54 -21.12 18.77 -20.42
N THR A 55 -22.34 19.24 -20.13
CA THR A 55 -22.77 19.47 -18.75
C THR A 55 -22.75 18.19 -17.91
N LYS A 56 -23.20 17.06 -18.50
CA LYS A 56 -23.11 15.76 -17.83
C LYS A 56 -21.67 15.35 -17.55
N LEU A 57 -20.79 15.51 -18.54
CA LEU A 57 -19.37 15.18 -18.40
C LEU A 57 -18.70 16.01 -17.30
N LEU A 58 -19.00 17.31 -17.22
CA LEU A 58 -18.49 18.17 -16.16
C LEU A 58 -18.95 17.71 -14.78
N HIS A 59 -20.22 17.32 -14.64
CA HIS A 59 -20.76 16.80 -13.39
C HIS A 59 -20.08 15.48 -12.97
N ASP A 60 -19.94 14.55 -13.92
CA ASP A 60 -19.26 13.27 -13.68
C ASP A 60 -17.79 13.47 -13.29
N LEU A 61 -17.13 14.49 -13.86
CA LEU A 61 -15.75 14.85 -13.55
C LEU A 61 -15.63 15.43 -12.13
N ASP A 62 -16.53 16.32 -11.71
CA ASP A 62 -16.56 16.85 -10.34
C ASP A 62 -16.77 15.74 -9.30
N ILE A 63 -17.71 14.81 -9.55
CA ILE A 63 -17.93 13.65 -8.68
C ILE A 63 -16.65 12.81 -8.56
N LYS A 64 -16.00 12.50 -9.69
CA LYS A 64 -14.74 11.74 -9.69
C LYS A 64 -13.63 12.47 -8.95
N GLU A 65 -13.48 13.77 -9.14
CA GLU A 65 -12.46 14.56 -8.46
C GLU A 65 -12.68 14.57 -6.94
N ARG A 66 -13.92 14.70 -6.48
CA ARG A 66 -14.26 14.59 -5.04
C ARG A 66 -13.95 13.20 -4.49
N ALA A 67 -14.36 12.14 -5.20
CA ALA A 67 -14.09 10.77 -4.79
C ALA A 67 -12.58 10.47 -4.70
N ILE A 68 -11.78 10.96 -5.65
CA ILE A 68 -10.31 10.82 -5.62
C ILE A 68 -9.70 11.59 -4.44
N ARG A 69 -10.17 12.81 -4.15
CA ARG A 69 -9.71 13.58 -2.99
C ARG A 69 -10.02 12.87 -1.69
N GLU A 70 -11.23 12.35 -1.53
CA GLU A 70 -11.63 11.58 -0.35
C GLU A 70 -10.82 10.28 -0.22
N MET A 71 -10.63 9.55 -1.31
CA MET A 71 -9.83 8.33 -1.32
C MET A 71 -8.37 8.61 -0.93
N THR A 72 -7.78 9.69 -1.46
CA THR A 72 -6.40 10.08 -1.13
C THR A 72 -6.28 10.43 0.34
N ARG A 73 -7.23 11.20 0.87
CA ARG A 73 -7.27 11.55 2.30
C ARG A 73 -7.40 10.30 3.17
N ASN A 74 -8.35 9.42 2.87
CA ASN A 74 -8.55 8.19 3.63
C ASN A 74 -7.31 7.28 3.58
N ALA A 75 -6.67 7.16 2.43
CA ALA A 75 -5.43 6.39 2.29
C ALA A 75 -4.28 6.97 3.12
N LEU A 76 -4.16 8.30 3.21
CA LEU A 76 -3.17 8.95 4.08
C LEU A 76 -3.49 8.73 5.57
N ASP A 77 -4.75 8.86 5.96
CA ASP A 77 -5.19 8.62 7.33
C ASP A 77 -4.93 7.15 7.75
N GLU A 78 -5.22 6.20 6.85
CA GLU A 78 -4.95 4.78 7.06
C GLU A 78 -3.45 4.48 7.13
N ALA A 79 -2.64 5.04 6.22
CA ALA A 79 -1.18 4.89 6.26
C ALA A 79 -0.59 5.44 7.56
N ASN A 80 -1.08 6.58 8.05
CA ASN A 80 -0.69 7.14 9.34
C ASN A 80 -1.10 6.23 10.52
N GLY A 81 -2.27 5.59 10.45
CA GLY A 81 -2.72 4.59 11.42
C GLY A 81 -1.80 3.36 11.46
N ILE A 82 -1.41 2.85 10.29
CA ILE A 82 -0.47 1.73 10.15
C ILE A 82 0.90 2.11 10.73
N LEU A 83 1.44 3.28 10.36
CA LEU A 83 2.73 3.77 10.87
C LEU A 83 2.73 3.92 12.40
N THR A 84 1.66 4.48 12.95
CA THR A 84 1.52 4.66 14.40
C THR A 84 1.49 3.30 15.11
N THR A 85 0.76 2.34 14.55
CA THR A 85 0.67 0.98 15.10
C THR A 85 2.02 0.26 15.00
N ALA A 86 2.70 0.36 13.87
CA ALA A 86 4.01 -0.23 13.65
C ALA A 86 5.06 0.33 14.64
N ASN A 87 5.09 1.64 14.85
CA ASN A 87 5.97 2.27 15.84
C ASN A 87 5.68 1.78 17.26
N ARG A 88 4.42 1.76 17.67
CA ARG A 88 4.02 1.26 18.98
C ARG A 88 4.44 -0.21 19.18
N ASN A 89 4.28 -1.03 18.15
CA ASN A 89 4.69 -2.43 18.19
C ASN A 89 6.22 -2.57 18.30
N ALA A 90 6.97 -1.77 17.55
CA ALA A 90 8.43 -1.74 17.63
C ALA A 90 8.91 -1.35 19.04
N ASP A 91 8.32 -0.30 19.63
CA ASP A 91 8.64 0.13 20.99
C ASP A 91 8.36 -0.97 22.03
N MET A 92 7.23 -1.69 21.90
CA MET A 92 6.91 -2.82 22.77
C MET A 92 7.94 -3.93 22.65
N ILE A 93 8.32 -4.32 21.41
CA ILE A 93 9.33 -5.36 21.17
C ILE A 93 10.67 -4.98 21.81
N VAL A 94 11.12 -3.73 21.63
CA VAL A 94 12.38 -3.24 22.22
C VAL A 94 12.31 -3.28 23.74
N LYS A 95 11.19 -2.85 24.33
CA LYS A 95 11.00 -2.85 25.78
C LYS A 95 11.00 -4.28 26.35
N GLU A 96 10.31 -5.21 25.71
CA GLU A 96 10.28 -6.62 26.10
C GLU A 96 11.66 -7.28 25.96
N ALA A 97 12.36 -7.04 24.85
CA ALA A 97 13.71 -7.54 24.63
C ALA A 97 14.67 -7.05 25.73
N LEU A 98 14.58 -5.78 26.11
CA LEU A 98 15.40 -5.19 27.17
C LEU A 98 15.06 -5.80 28.55
N GLN A 99 13.79 -6.02 28.84
CA GLN A 99 13.35 -6.65 30.09
C GLN A 99 13.80 -8.12 30.18
N ASN A 100 13.75 -8.84 29.06
CA ASN A 100 14.25 -10.21 28.96
C ASN A 100 15.78 -10.25 29.14
N ALA A 101 16.53 -9.37 28.48
CA ALA A 101 17.97 -9.27 28.66
C ALA A 101 18.35 -8.99 30.12
N LYS A 102 17.64 -8.08 30.79
CA LYS A 102 17.82 -7.81 32.22
C LYS A 102 17.57 -9.04 33.08
N THR A 103 16.52 -9.80 32.77
CA THR A 103 16.19 -11.04 33.49
C THR A 103 17.28 -12.09 33.32
N ILE A 104 17.79 -12.26 32.09
CA ILE A 104 18.91 -13.17 31.80
C ILE A 104 20.16 -12.76 32.60
N LEU A 105 20.50 -11.47 32.63
CA LEU A 105 21.66 -10.97 33.38
C LEU A 105 21.54 -11.24 34.89
N LEU A 106 20.35 -11.04 35.47
CA LEU A 106 20.09 -11.36 36.88
C LEU A 106 20.25 -12.86 37.15
N ASN A 107 19.75 -13.71 36.25
CA ASN A 107 19.90 -15.16 36.36
C ASN A 107 21.38 -15.59 36.27
N ILE A 108 22.15 -15.01 35.34
CA ILE A 108 23.60 -15.26 35.22
C ILE A 108 24.32 -14.85 36.51
N SER A 109 24.00 -13.68 37.06
CA SER A 109 24.60 -13.22 38.31
C SER A 109 24.29 -14.18 39.46
N LYS A 110 23.05 -14.69 39.55
CA LYS A 110 22.64 -15.65 40.57
C LYS A 110 23.38 -16.98 40.42
N LEU A 111 23.45 -17.52 39.21
CA LEU A 111 24.21 -18.73 38.90
C LEU A 111 25.70 -18.58 39.23
N GLY A 112 26.28 -17.40 39.01
CA GLY A 112 27.66 -17.11 39.39
C GLY A 112 27.91 -17.19 40.89
N ILE A 113 26.96 -16.70 41.70
CA ILE A 113 27.01 -16.81 43.17
C ILE A 113 26.87 -18.27 43.60
N GLU A 114 25.86 -18.99 43.09
CA GLU A 114 25.63 -20.41 43.40
C GLU A 114 26.85 -21.27 43.01
N ALA A 115 27.46 -21.02 41.85
CA ALA A 115 28.67 -21.71 41.42
C ALA A 115 29.88 -21.40 42.31
N HIS A 116 29.98 -20.17 42.82
CA HIS A 116 31.04 -19.78 43.75
C HIS A 116 30.89 -20.50 45.09
N GLU A 117 29.67 -20.60 45.62
CA GLU A 117 29.37 -21.36 46.85
C GLU A 117 29.71 -22.85 46.68
N ILE A 118 29.33 -23.46 45.55
CA ILE A 118 29.67 -24.85 45.25
C ILE A 118 31.19 -25.04 45.22
N LYS A 119 31.93 -24.11 44.61
CA LYS A 119 33.40 -24.15 44.57
C LYS A 119 34.01 -24.10 45.98
N ILE A 120 33.49 -23.23 46.85
CA ILE A 120 33.96 -23.14 48.25
C ILE A 120 33.73 -24.48 48.95
N ASN A 121 32.52 -25.03 48.85
CA ASN A 121 32.17 -26.31 49.47
C ASN A 121 33.07 -27.47 48.98
N LEU A 122 33.31 -27.56 47.67
CA LEU A 122 34.21 -28.57 47.11
C LEU A 122 35.65 -28.43 47.59
N ASN A 123 36.15 -27.19 47.73
CA ASN A 123 37.48 -26.95 48.29
C ASN A 123 37.57 -27.38 49.76
N GLU A 124 36.54 -27.10 50.56
CA GLU A 124 36.47 -27.58 51.95
C GLU A 124 36.49 -29.11 52.03
N GLN A 125 35.71 -29.79 51.18
CA GLN A 125 35.71 -31.25 51.11
C GLN A 125 37.07 -31.83 50.68
N LEU A 126 37.73 -31.21 49.71
CA LEU A 126 39.08 -31.61 49.29
C LEU A 126 40.10 -31.47 50.41
N GLN A 127 39.99 -30.40 51.20
CA GLN A 127 40.87 -30.18 52.34
C GLN A 127 40.67 -31.24 53.42
N ILE A 128 39.41 -31.57 53.76
CA ILE A 128 39.09 -32.67 54.69
C ILE A 128 39.64 -34.00 54.18
N LEU A 129 39.50 -34.29 52.89
CA LEU A 129 40.03 -35.52 52.30
C LEU A 129 41.56 -35.57 52.37
N SER A 130 42.25 -34.46 52.10
CA SER A 130 43.70 -34.36 52.23
C SER A 130 44.15 -34.64 53.66
N GLU A 131 43.51 -34.00 54.65
CA GLU A 131 43.80 -34.24 56.07
C GLU A 131 43.56 -35.69 56.48
N THR A 132 42.51 -36.33 55.93
CA THR A 132 42.21 -37.74 56.17
C THR A 132 43.27 -38.68 55.58
N ILE A 133 43.79 -38.36 54.39
CA ILE A 133 44.88 -39.12 53.75
C ILE A 133 46.17 -38.97 54.55
N ASP A 134 46.53 -37.75 54.98
CA ASP A 134 47.73 -37.50 55.77
C ASP A 134 47.67 -38.17 57.15
N GLY A 135 46.48 -38.27 57.74
CA GLY A 135 46.22 -39.01 58.98
C GLY A 135 46.10 -40.53 58.80
N PHE A 136 46.21 -41.05 57.57
CA PHE A 136 46.07 -42.47 57.29
C PHE A 136 47.37 -43.20 57.58
N ASP A 137 47.45 -43.80 58.78
CA ASP A 137 48.63 -44.54 59.21
C ASP A 137 48.64 -45.95 58.58
N ILE A 138 49.69 -46.28 57.84
CA ILE A 138 49.82 -47.60 57.21
C ILE A 138 50.26 -48.57 58.31
N PRO A 139 49.46 -49.61 58.61
CA PRO A 139 49.82 -50.55 59.65
C PRO A 139 51.17 -51.20 59.31
N PRO A 140 52.10 -51.29 60.28
CA PRO A 140 53.38 -51.92 60.04
C PRO A 140 53.16 -53.37 59.63
N ILE A 141 53.80 -53.76 58.53
CA ILE A 141 53.74 -55.14 58.03
C ILE A 141 54.29 -56.05 59.14
N PRO A 142 53.50 -57.05 59.61
CA PRO A 142 53.94 -57.92 60.70
C PRO A 142 55.27 -58.61 60.37
N ASN A 143 56.22 -58.53 61.30
CA ASN A 143 57.54 -59.13 61.14
C ASN A 143 57.40 -60.67 61.02
N VAL A 144 57.91 -61.22 59.92
CA VAL A 144 57.68 -62.60 59.46
C VAL A 144 58.19 -63.65 60.47
N GLU A 145 59.12 -63.27 61.35
CA GLU A 145 59.69 -64.12 62.40
C GLU A 145 58.66 -64.58 63.46
N LEU A 146 57.55 -63.83 63.67
CA LEU A 146 56.48 -64.22 64.59
C LEU A 146 55.58 -65.33 64.04
N ILE A 147 55.59 -65.54 62.73
CA ILE A 147 54.80 -66.58 62.07
C ILE A 147 55.50 -67.94 62.22
N GLU A 148 56.83 -67.98 62.16
CA GLU A 148 57.58 -69.24 62.20
C GLU A 148 57.62 -69.90 63.60
N LYS A 149 57.51 -69.13 64.69
CA LYS A 149 57.52 -69.68 66.05
C LYS A 149 56.22 -70.38 66.46
N LYS A 150 55.09 -70.10 65.79
CA LYS A 150 53.79 -70.74 66.08
C LYS A 150 53.59 -72.09 65.39
N TYR A 151 54.52 -72.53 64.53
CA TYR A 151 54.46 -73.82 63.85
C TYR A 151 55.47 -74.85 64.40
N LYS A 152 56.01 -74.64 65.62
CA LYS A 152 57.03 -75.52 66.23
C LYS A 152 56.72 -76.04 67.64
N GLU A 153 55.46 -76.04 68.06
CA GLU A 153 54.97 -76.86 69.18
C GLU A 153 53.77 -77.70 68.71
#